data_AF-A0A8K0NFF4-F1
#
_entry.id   AF-A0A8K0NFF4-F1
#
_cell.length_a   1.000
_cell.length_b   1.000
_cell.length_c   1.000
_cell.angle_alpha   90.00
_cell.angle_beta   90.00
_cell.angle_gamma   90.00
#
_symmetry.space_group_name_H-M   'P 1'
#
loop_
_entity.id
_entity.type
_entity.pdbx_description
1 polymer ?
#
loop_
_entity_poly.entity_id
_entity_poly.type
_entity_poly.pdbx_seq_one_letter_code
_entity_poly.pdbx_strand_id
1 'polypeptide(L)'
;MSPGEPPHPLSAIKALAFDLFGTALDWRTSVQQELILRAHRKQSSEGVPDALKQRLGNLTERDWGDFAQAWRDSYLEFVAGFAADAGTPWKTVDEHHLESLARLLDERALGGL
;
A
#
# COMPACT_ATOMS: atom_id res chain seq x y z
N MET A 1 -12.39 -43.03 6.59
CA MET A 1 -11.55 -43.32 5.41
C MET A 1 -11.96 -44.68 4.89
N SER A 2 -12.43 -44.75 3.65
CA SER A 2 -12.77 -46.04 3.03
C SER A 2 -11.50 -46.78 2.64
N PRO A 3 -11.42 -48.12 2.80
CA PRO A 3 -10.26 -48.89 2.37
C PRO A 3 -10.10 -48.83 0.84
N GLY A 4 -8.91 -48.45 0.36
CA GLY A 4 -8.55 -48.50 -1.07
C GLY A 4 -8.36 -47.15 -1.77
N GLU A 5 -8.63 -46.03 -1.12
CA GLU A 5 -8.40 -44.71 -1.71
C GLU A 5 -6.90 -44.36 -1.66
N PRO A 6 -6.28 -43.95 -2.78
CA PRO A 6 -4.88 -43.54 -2.78
C PRO A 6 -4.69 -42.35 -1.82
N PRO A 7 -3.54 -42.26 -1.12
CA PRO A 7 -3.30 -41.17 -0.20
C PRO A 7 -3.49 -39.83 -0.91
N HIS A 8 -4.22 -38.91 -0.27
CA HIS A 8 -4.49 -37.59 -0.84
C HIS A 8 -3.17 -36.94 -1.28
N PRO A 9 -3.08 -36.27 -2.44
CA PRO A 9 -1.82 -35.73 -2.96
C PRO A 9 -1.08 -34.80 -1.99
N LEU A 10 -1.80 -34.18 -1.06
CA LEU A 10 -1.25 -33.27 -0.03
C LEU A 10 -0.85 -33.97 1.28
N SER A 11 -1.06 -35.28 1.41
CA SER A 11 -0.86 -36.02 2.68
C SER A 11 0.60 -36.09 3.15
N ALA A 12 1.56 -35.85 2.26
CA ALA A 12 3.00 -35.77 2.60
C ALA A 12 3.50 -34.33 2.87
N ILE A 13 2.67 -33.31 2.67
CA ILE A 13 3.06 -31.91 2.86
C ILE A 13 3.12 -31.58 4.36
N LYS A 14 4.26 -31.04 4.79
CA LYS A 14 4.51 -30.65 6.20
C LYS A 14 4.51 -29.14 6.45
N ALA A 15 4.57 -28.34 5.38
CA ALA A 15 4.58 -26.88 5.47
C ALA A 15 3.88 -26.27 4.25
N LEU A 16 3.23 -25.13 4.47
CA LEU A 16 2.60 -24.30 3.44
C LEU A 16 3.16 -22.89 3.58
N ALA A 17 3.65 -22.34 2.48
CA ALA A 17 4.08 -20.95 2.40
C ALA A 17 3.04 -20.17 1.59
N PHE A 18 2.69 -18.98 2.08
CA PHE A 18 1.75 -18.10 1.42
C PHE A 18 2.42 -16.76 1.21
N ASP A 19 2.24 -16.22 0.01
CA ASP A 19 2.31 -14.78 -0.15
C ASP A 19 1.25 -14.11 0.74
N LEU A 20 1.50 -12.88 1.18
CA LEU A 20 0.59 -12.19 2.09
C LEU A 20 -0.27 -11.17 1.35
N PHE A 21 0.34 -10.23 0.62
CA PHE A 21 -0.35 -9.07 0.08
C PHE A 21 -1.20 -9.42 -1.14
N GLY A 22 -2.51 -9.53 -0.95
CA GLY A 22 -3.47 -9.91 -2.00
C GLY A 22 -3.79 -11.41 -1.99
N THR A 23 -2.92 -12.22 -1.39
CA THR A 23 -3.15 -13.67 -1.23
C THR A 23 -3.85 -13.99 0.11
N ALA A 24 -3.33 -13.47 1.22
CA ALA A 24 -3.89 -13.69 2.57
C ALA A 24 -4.45 -12.41 3.21
N LEU A 25 -4.06 -11.23 2.70
CA LEU A 25 -4.43 -9.92 3.24
C LEU A 25 -5.02 -9.03 2.14
N ASP A 26 -6.17 -8.41 2.43
CA ASP A 26 -6.70 -7.30 1.63
C ASP A 26 -6.00 -5.99 2.02
N TRP A 27 -4.80 -5.81 1.46
CA TRP A 27 -4.02 -4.59 1.65
C TRP A 27 -4.68 -3.37 0.99
N ARG A 28 -5.35 -3.56 -0.16
CA ARG A 28 -5.85 -2.47 -0.98
C ARG A 28 -6.95 -1.71 -0.26
N THR A 29 -7.97 -2.43 0.21
CA THR A 29 -9.08 -1.82 0.96
C THR A 29 -8.57 -1.20 2.25
N SER A 30 -7.70 -1.91 2.98
CA SER A 30 -7.18 -1.45 4.28
C SER A 30 -6.41 -0.12 4.15
N VAL A 31 -5.50 -0.02 3.18
CA VAL A 31 -4.72 1.21 2.94
C VAL A 31 -5.61 2.35 2.46
N GLN A 32 -6.53 2.06 1.51
CA GLN A 32 -7.45 3.08 1.00
C GLN A 32 -8.34 3.65 2.11
N GLN A 33 -8.90 2.81 2.97
CA GLN A 33 -9.73 3.23 4.10
C GLN A 33 -8.94 4.08 5.10
N GLU A 34 -7.71 3.69 5.41
CA GLU A 34 -6.86 4.47 6.33
C GLU A 34 -6.52 5.84 5.74
N LEU A 35 -6.23 5.93 4.43
CA LEU A 35 -6.01 7.21 3.74
C LEU A 35 -7.24 8.12 3.84
N ILE A 36 -8.43 7.60 3.54
CA ILE A 36 -9.70 8.33 3.65
C ILE A 36 -9.93 8.81 5.08
N LEU A 37 -9.73 7.92 6.07
CA LEU A 37 -9.91 8.24 7.48
C LEU A 37 -8.97 9.36 7.94
N ARG A 38 -7.69 9.29 7.57
CA ARG A 38 -6.68 10.29 7.94
C ARG A 38 -6.93 11.62 7.24
N ALA A 39 -7.30 11.60 5.96
CA ALA A 39 -7.68 12.79 5.21
C ALA A 39 -8.88 13.49 5.87
N HIS A 40 -9.94 12.75 6.23
CA HIS A 40 -11.10 13.29 6.92
C HIS A 40 -10.72 13.91 8.27
N ARG A 41 -9.93 13.22 9.11
CA ARG A 41 -9.47 13.75 10.39
C ARG A 41 -8.68 15.05 10.23
N LYS A 42 -7.78 15.10 9.24
CA LYS A 42 -6.96 16.29 8.99
C LYS A 42 -7.81 17.43 8.43
N GLN A 43 -8.79 17.17 7.58
CA GLN A 43 -9.72 18.18 7.08
C GLN A 43 -10.49 18.86 8.22
N SER A 44 -10.89 18.12 9.26
CA SER A 44 -11.56 18.66 10.45
C SER A 44 -10.62 19.29 11.48
N SER A 45 -9.31 19.26 11.28
CA SER A 45 -8.33 19.77 12.25
C SER A 45 -8.16 21.30 12.18
N GLU A 46 -7.81 21.90 13.32
CA GLU A 46 -7.41 23.30 13.40
C GLU A 46 -6.05 23.53 12.72
N GLY A 47 -5.79 24.76 12.27
CA GLY A 47 -4.52 25.14 11.63
C GLY A 47 -4.32 24.62 10.20
N VAL A 48 -5.26 23.83 9.66
CA VAL A 48 -5.20 23.36 8.27
C VAL A 48 -5.72 24.47 7.33
N PRO A 49 -4.94 24.90 6.31
CA PRO A 49 -5.35 25.94 5.38
C PRO A 49 -6.65 25.60 4.64
N ASP A 50 -7.53 26.59 4.42
CA ASP A 50 -8.83 26.37 3.76
C ASP A 50 -8.69 25.77 2.36
N ALA A 51 -7.64 26.17 1.61
CA ALA A 51 -7.33 25.60 0.31
C ALA A 51 -6.99 24.09 0.40
N LEU A 52 -6.30 23.65 1.46
CA LEU A 52 -6.05 22.23 1.69
C LEU A 52 -7.35 21.50 2.10
N LYS A 53 -8.19 22.10 2.95
CA LYS A 53 -9.49 21.52 3.32
C LYS A 53 -10.41 21.34 2.12
N GLN A 54 -10.48 22.33 1.21
CA GLN A 54 -11.27 22.22 -0.01
C GLN A 54 -10.74 21.10 -0.92
N ARG A 55 -9.41 21.02 -1.12
CA ARG A 55 -8.82 19.94 -1.93
C ARG A 55 -9.14 18.56 -1.35
N LEU A 56 -8.98 18.38 -0.03
CA LEU A 56 -9.34 17.13 0.64
C LEU A 56 -10.82 16.78 0.48
N GLY A 57 -11.71 17.76 0.59
CA GLY A 57 -13.16 17.57 0.40
C GLY A 57 -13.58 17.26 -1.05
N ASN A 58 -12.73 17.53 -2.03
CA ASN A 58 -12.99 17.24 -3.44
C ASN A 58 -12.50 15.85 -3.88
N LEU A 59 -11.69 15.16 -3.06
CA LEU A 59 -11.18 13.83 -3.37
C LEU A 59 -12.25 12.78 -3.13
N THR A 60 -12.46 11.92 -4.12
CA THR A 60 -13.38 10.80 -4.07
C THR A 60 -12.70 9.54 -3.55
N GLU A 61 -13.48 8.51 -3.19
CA GLU A 61 -12.93 7.20 -2.85
C GLU A 61 -12.07 6.62 -3.98
N ARG A 62 -12.43 6.88 -5.23
CA ARG A 62 -11.65 6.46 -6.40
C ARG A 62 -10.28 7.13 -6.42
N ASP A 63 -10.20 8.42 -6.15
CA ASP A 63 -8.93 9.16 -6.11
C ASP A 63 -7.98 8.59 -5.06
N TRP A 64 -8.53 8.18 -3.91
CA TRP A 64 -7.78 7.49 -2.85
C TRP A 64 -7.39 6.06 -3.23
N GLY A 65 -8.23 5.35 -3.98
CA GLY A 65 -7.89 4.05 -4.55
C GLY A 65 -6.76 4.12 -5.58
N ASP A 66 -6.73 5.19 -6.37
CA ASP A 66 -5.65 5.47 -7.33
C ASP A 66 -4.37 5.90 -6.59
N PHE A 67 -4.50 6.64 -5.48
CA PHE A 67 -3.38 6.97 -4.60
C PHE A 67 -2.73 5.71 -4.00
N ALA A 68 -3.54 4.83 -3.41
CA ALA A 68 -3.08 3.58 -2.80
C ALA A 68 -2.39 2.68 -3.84
N GLN A 69 -2.89 2.66 -5.08
CA GLN A 69 -2.27 1.91 -6.16
C GLN A 69 -0.90 2.49 -6.54
N ALA A 70 -0.82 3.81 -6.78
CA ALA A 70 0.44 4.47 -7.12
C ALA A 70 1.51 4.28 -6.02
N TRP A 71 1.10 4.28 -4.75
CA TRP A 71 1.98 3.98 -3.63
C TRP A 71 2.50 2.52 -3.67
N ARG A 72 1.63 1.55 -3.94
CA ARG A 72 2.01 0.13 -4.08
C ARG A 72 2.91 -0.13 -5.29
N ASP A 73 2.65 0.55 -6.40
CA ASP A 73 3.43 0.43 -7.64
C ASP A 73 4.84 0.98 -7.43
N SER A 74 4.98 2.08 -6.67
CA SER A 74 6.29 2.64 -6.33
C SER A 74 7.19 1.64 -5.60
N TYR A 75 6.63 0.77 -4.76
CA TYR A 75 7.40 -0.29 -4.10
C TYR A 75 7.91 -1.34 -5.10
N LEU A 76 7.09 -1.71 -6.09
CA LEU A 76 7.51 -2.66 -7.13
C LEU A 76 8.65 -2.08 -7.97
N GLU A 77 8.51 -0.81 -8.37
CA GLU A 77 9.56 -0.08 -9.10
C GLU A 77 10.86 -0.01 -8.29
N PHE A 78 10.76 0.30 -6.99
CA PHE A 78 11.92 0.35 -6.09
C PHE A 78 12.63 -1.01 -5.98
N VAL A 79 11.89 -2.09 -5.72
CA VAL A 79 12.49 -3.43 -5.59
C VAL A 79 13.07 -3.91 -6.91
N ALA A 80 12.39 -3.66 -8.03
CA ALA A 80 12.89 -4.02 -9.36
C ALA A 80 14.16 -3.24 -9.72
N GLY A 81 14.18 -1.93 -9.45
CA GLY A 81 15.35 -1.09 -9.66
C GLY A 81 16.55 -1.50 -8.81
N PHE A 82 16.31 -1.77 -7.52
CA PHE A 82 17.35 -2.24 -6.60
C PHE A 82 17.94 -3.59 -7.01
N ALA A 83 17.10 -4.51 -7.51
CA ALA A 83 17.57 -5.81 -8.01
C ALA A 83 18.37 -5.71 -9.31
N ALA A 84 18.13 -4.67 -10.11
CA ALA A 84 18.78 -4.47 -11.40
C ALA A 84 20.17 -3.81 -11.29
N ASP A 85 20.42 -3.04 -10.22
CA ASP A 85 21.67 -2.29 -10.04
C ASP A 85 22.30 -2.54 -8.65
N ALA A 86 23.37 -3.35 -8.64
CA ALA A 86 24.14 -3.67 -7.44
C ALA A 86 24.89 -2.46 -6.82
N GLY A 87 24.97 -1.33 -7.52
CA GLY A 87 25.53 -0.07 -7.03
C GLY A 87 24.53 0.83 -6.29
N THR A 88 23.24 0.49 -6.29
CA THR A 88 22.20 1.28 -5.63
C THR A 88 22.45 1.33 -4.11
N PRO A 89 22.53 2.52 -3.49
CA PRO A 89 22.66 2.64 -2.05
C PRO A 89 21.54 1.90 -1.32
N TRP A 90 21.91 1.22 -0.24
CA TRP A 90 20.92 0.51 0.58
C TRP A 90 19.92 1.50 1.18
N LYS A 91 18.66 1.09 1.17
CA LYS A 91 17.52 1.82 1.72
C LYS A 91 16.49 0.84 2.24
N THR A 92 15.87 1.13 3.38
CA THR A 92 14.79 0.29 3.89
C THR A 92 13.52 0.42 3.06
N VAL A 93 12.67 -0.61 3.13
CA VAL A 93 11.32 -0.57 2.57
C VAL A 93 10.48 0.52 3.24
N ASP A 94 10.65 0.75 4.55
CA ASP A 94 9.90 1.77 5.29
C ASP A 94 10.31 3.19 4.89
N GLU A 95 11.60 3.46 4.71
CA GLU A 95 12.09 4.73 4.16
C GLU A 95 11.53 4.95 2.74
N HIS A 96 11.49 3.90 1.91
CA HIS A 96 10.91 4.01 0.57
C HIS A 96 9.42 4.31 0.62
N HIS A 97 8.67 3.63 1.47
CA HIS A 97 7.26 3.89 1.68
C HIS A 97 6.98 5.31 2.18
N LEU A 98 7.80 5.84 3.10
CA LEU A 98 7.64 7.20 3.60
C LEU A 98 7.94 8.25 2.52
N GLU A 99 9.05 8.10 1.79
CA GLU A 99 9.43 9.02 0.72
C GLU A 99 8.43 9.00 -0.44
N SER A 100 7.96 7.82 -0.85
CA SER A 100 6.93 7.69 -1.89
C SER A 100 5.60 8.28 -1.45
N LEU A 101 5.21 8.11 -0.18
CA LEU A 101 4.03 8.76 0.39
C LEU A 101 4.15 10.28 0.31
N ALA A 102 5.26 10.86 0.79
CA ALA A 102 5.50 12.30 0.77
C ALA A 102 5.46 12.85 -0.67
N ARG A 103 6.17 12.19 -1.60
CA ARG A 103 6.18 12.56 -3.02
C ARG A 103 4.77 12.54 -3.62
N LEU A 104 4.00 11.46 -3.41
CA LEU A 104 2.64 11.33 -3.96
C LEU A 104 1.67 12.37 -3.38
N LEU A 105 1.86 12.76 -2.12
CA LEU A 105 1.10 13.86 -1.51
C LEU A 105 1.44 15.18 -2.19
N ASP A 106 2.72 15.48 -2.38
CA ASP A 106 3.15 16.72 -3.03
C ASP A 106 2.69 16.82 -4.49
N GLU A 107 2.79 15.73 -5.26
CA GLU A 107 2.33 15.64 -6.66
C GLU A 107 0.83 15.94 -6.81
N ARG A 108 0.03 15.62 -5.79
CA ARG A 108 -1.41 15.89 -5.75
C ARG A 108 -1.76 17.20 -5.03
N ALA A 109 -0.75 18.02 -4.72
CA ALA A 109 -0.86 19.25 -3.96
C ALA A 109 -1.51 19.04 -2.57
N LEU A 110 -1.25 17.89 -1.95
CA LEU A 110 -1.67 17.53 -0.60
C LEU A 110 -0.52 17.64 0.42
N GLY A 111 0.61 18.25 0.03
CA GLY A 111 1.73 18.54 0.92
C GLY A 111 1.31 19.33 2.16
N GLY A 112 1.93 19.03 3.31
CA GLY A 112 1.61 19.63 4.61
C GLY A 112 0.51 18.91 5.41
N LEU A 113 0.03 17.75 4.93
CA LEU A 113 -0.73 16.79 5.74
C LEU A 113 0.08 16.24 6.92
#